data_AF-A0A5P8VYR4-F1
#
_entry.id   AF-A0A5P8VYR4-F1
#
_cell.length_a   1.000
_cell.length_b   1.000
_cell.length_c   1.000
_cell.angle_alpha   90.00
_cell.angle_beta   90.00
_cell.angle_gamma   90.00
#
_symmetry.space_group_name_H-M   'P 1'
#
loop_
_entity.id
_entity.type
_entity.pdbx_description
1 polymer ?
#
loop_
_entity_poly.entity_id
_entity_poly.type
_entity_poly.pdbx_seq_one_letter_code
_entity_poly.pdbx_strand_id
1 'polypeptide(L)' 'MCLPVFLVRIDERTKNLVIIAGEENEIIIYLDGKWRYV' A
#
# COMPACT_ATOMS: atom_id res chain seq x y z
N MET A 1 17.02 4.04 5.19
CA MET A 1 16.71 2.82 5.97
C MET A 1 15.47 2.20 5.36
N CYS A 2 15.51 0.91 5.03
CA CYS A 2 14.39 0.22 4.39
C CYS A 2 13.53 -0.46 5.46
N LEU A 3 12.21 -0.42 5.29
CA LEU A 3 11.27 -1.13 6.17
C LEU A 3 10.86 -2.46 5.53
N PRO A 4 10.67 -3.52 6.34
CA PRO A 4 10.14 -4.78 5.84
C PRO A 4 8.68 -4.58 5.38
N VAL A 5 8.33 -5.22 4.26
CA VAL A 5 6.95 -5.30 3.77
C VAL A 5 6.30 -6.52 4.40
N PHE A 6 5.23 -6.31 5.15
CA PHE A 6 4.50 -7.38 5.84
C PHE A 6 3.29 -7.87 5.05
N LEU A 7 2.64 -6.96 4.32
CA LEU A 7 1.44 -7.28 3.55
C LEU A 7 1.43 -6.53 2.23
N VAL A 8 1.06 -7.24 1.16
CA VAL A 8 0.71 -6.67 -0.13
C VAL A 8 -0.63 -7.27 -0.53
N ARG A 9 -1.65 -6.43 -0.74
CA ARG A 9 -2.99 -6.88 -1.13
C ARG A 9 -3.63 -5.94 -2.12
N ILE A 10 -4.56 -6.47 -2.91
CA ILE A 10 -5.45 -5.66 -3.73
C ILE A 10 -6.77 -5.52 -2.96
N ASP A 11 -7.22 -4.28 -2.77
CA ASP A 11 -8.55 -4.01 -2.24
C ASP A 11 -9.60 -4.40 -3.28
N GLU A 12 -10.49 -5.35 -2.96
CA GLU A 12 -11.40 -5.88 -3.98
C GLU A 12 -12.47 -4.90 -4.45
N ARG A 13 -12.84 -3.91 -3.60
CA ARG A 13 -13.86 -2.90 -3.91
C ARG A 13 -13.32 -1.80 -4.82
N THR A 14 -12.09 -1.37 -4.57
CA THR A 14 -11.46 -0.22 -5.25
C THR A 14 -10.41 -0.63 -6.27
N LYS A 15 -9.94 -1.87 -6.21
CA LYS A 15 -8.79 -2.42 -6.95
C LYS A 15 -7.47 -1.67 -6.70
N ASN A 16 -7.40 -0.92 -5.61
CA ASN A 16 -6.15 -0.28 -5.17
C ASN A 16 -5.17 -1.33 -4.64
N LEU A 17 -3.89 -1.13 -4.92
CA LEU A 17 -2.83 -1.91 -4.27
C LEU A 17 -2.51 -1.26 -2.92
N VAL A 18 -2.55 -2.06 -1.85
CA VAL A 18 -2.21 -1.63 -0.50
C VAL A 18 -0.99 -2.40 -0.04
N ILE A 19 0.03 -1.67 0.40
CA ILE A 19 1.29 -2.20 0.93
C ILE A 19 1.42 -1.74 2.38
N ILE A 20 1.60 -2.68 3.31
CA ILE A 20 1.86 -2.39 4.71
C ILE A 20 3.32 -2.70 5.01
N ALA A 21 4.04 -1.71 5.53
CA ALA A 21 5.46 -1.82 5.87
C ALA A 21 5.78 -1.21 7.24
N GLY A 22 6.70 -1.83 7.99
CA GLY A 22 6.93 -1.42 9.38
C GLY A 22 5.67 -1.57 10.24
N GLU A 23 5.57 -0.80 11.34
CA GLU A 23 4.42 -0.87 12.25
C GLU A 23 3.24 0.03 11.81
N GLU A 24 3.52 1.18 11.19
CA GLU A 24 2.49 2.21 10.96
C GLU A 24 2.47 2.77 9.52
N ASN A 25 3.20 2.17 8.58
CA ASN A 25 3.33 2.75 7.23
C ASN A 25 2.48 2.00 6.22
N GLU A 26 1.59 2.73 5.56
CA GLU A 26 0.76 2.21 4.47
C GLU A 26 1.03 2.97 3.17
N ILE A 27 1.18 2.24 2.07
CA ILE A 27 1.27 2.80 0.74
C ILE A 27 0.08 2.30 -0.06
N ILE A 28 -0.74 3.25 -0.55
CA ILE A 28 -1.88 2.97 -1.41
C ILE A 28 -1.53 3.42 -2.82
N ILE A 29 -1.61 2.51 -3.79
CA ILE A 29 -1.49 2.81 -5.21
C ILE A 29 -2.88 2.66 -5.83
N TYR A 30 -3.39 3.75 -6.38
CA TYR A 30 -4.67 3.82 -7.05
C TYR A 30 -4.60 3.29 -8.48
N LEU A 31 -5.74 2.91 -9.04
CA LEU A 31 -5.84 2.41 -10.43
C LEU A 31 -5.31 3.41 -11.49
N ASP A 32 -5.36 4.71 -11.20
CA ASP A 32 -4.84 5.75 -12.10
C ASP A 32 -3.32 5.91 -12.01
N GLY A 33 -2.64 5.06 -11.22
CA GLY A 33 -1.20 5.08 -11.02
C GLY A 33 -0.74 6.14 -10.01
N LYS A 34 -1.65 6.97 -9.48
CA LYS A 34 -1.29 7.84 -8.34
C LYS A 34 -1.11 6.99 -7.10
N TRP A 35 -0.33 7.50 -6.16
CA TRP A 35 -0.09 6.82 -4.90
C TRP A 35 -0.14 7.79 -3.74
N ARG A 36 -0.37 7.24 -2.56
CA ARG A 36 -0.40 7.96 -1.29
C ARG A 36 0.35 7.16 -0.24
N TYR A 37 1.12 7.88 0.57
CA TYR A 37 1.70 7.39 1.81
C TYR A 37 0.84 7.84 2.99
N VAL A 38 0.55 6.92 3.90
CA VAL A 38 -0.21 7.14 5.13
C VAL A 38 0.61 6.63 6.30
#